data_AF-A0A534TSA9-F1
#
_entry.id   AF-A0A534TSA9-F1
#
_cell.length_a   1.000
_cell.length_b   1.000
_cell.length_c   1.000
_cell.angle_alpha   90.00
_cell.angle_beta   90.00
_cell.angle_gamma   90.00
#
_symmetry.space_group_name_H-M   'P 1'
#
loop_
_entity.id
_entity.type
_entity.pdbx_description
1 polymer ?
#
loop_
_entity_poly.entity_id
_entity_poly.type
_entity_poly.pdbx_seq_one_letter_code
_entity_poly.pdbx_strand_id
1 'polypeptide(L)'
;MFVLALAGSLTLASLSNAATNDKVTICHFPPGNPANFQTITIGAVALPAHLAHGDFPGSCANDCKLFGSVCDDGNPCNTDTCNPDGTCAHTPKNCDDGNVCTTDSCDPVTGACVNTPKTGLTYCDDGNDCTSPDTCTSTGTCHGTPITGCCNTNGDCGDGNLCTSDVCTNHTCNNPPATCTAPDLCTEATCNPLDGTCVNARKSCDDRNACTTDTCNLANGACVFTPDDIRGAITGIGSDALIVGPTRVPTTNNTVYGGDGNPVSLADFRVGDNVDVCALHQLDGSIVAASVTRLPPAG
;
A
#
# COMPACT_ATOMS: atom_id res chain seq x y z
N MET A 1 -61.54 3.21 -66.58
CA MET A 1 -61.65 2.14 -67.60
C MET A 1 -62.26 0.93 -66.92
N PHE A 2 -63.46 0.51 -67.37
CA PHE A 2 -64.09 -0.82 -67.26
C PHE A 2 -63.92 -1.63 -65.95
N VAL A 3 -64.91 -1.66 -65.04
CA VAL A 3 -66.13 -2.52 -65.02
C VAL A 3 -65.81 -4.03 -64.96
N LEU A 4 -66.17 -4.68 -63.85
CA LEU A 4 -66.96 -5.91 -63.90
C LEU A 4 -67.84 -6.01 -62.63
N ALA A 5 -69.15 -6.02 -62.86
CA ALA A 5 -70.17 -6.27 -61.87
C ALA A 5 -70.34 -7.78 -61.64
N LEU A 6 -70.61 -8.19 -60.39
CA LEU A 6 -71.45 -9.35 -60.15
C LEU A 6 -72.61 -8.95 -59.24
N ALA A 7 -73.79 -8.95 -59.83
CA ALA A 7 -75.07 -8.89 -59.13
C ALA A 7 -75.28 -10.22 -58.39
N GLY A 8 -75.59 -10.11 -57.09
CA GLY A 8 -76.06 -11.21 -56.26
C GLY A 8 -77.21 -10.69 -55.41
N SER A 9 -78.41 -10.64 -56.00
CA SER A 9 -79.65 -10.43 -55.27
C SER A 9 -79.92 -11.65 -54.38
N LEU A 10 -79.62 -11.55 -53.09
CA LEU A 10 -80.25 -12.38 -52.06
C LEU A 10 -81.11 -11.47 -51.17
N THR A 11 -82.40 -11.52 -51.51
CA THR A 11 -83.59 -11.38 -50.66
C THR A 11 -83.37 -11.03 -49.20
N LEU A 12 -84.15 -10.04 -48.75
CA LEU A 12 -84.52 -9.79 -47.36
C LEU A 12 -84.79 -11.11 -46.62
N ALA A 13 -83.79 -11.58 -45.87
CA ALA A 13 -83.96 -12.56 -44.83
C ALA A 13 -83.48 -11.91 -43.53
N SER A 14 -84.44 -11.25 -42.87
CA SER A 14 -84.52 -11.16 -41.41
C SER A 14 -83.19 -11.09 -40.67
N LEU A 15 -82.54 -9.93 -40.68
CA LEU A 15 -81.94 -9.45 -39.43
C LEU A 15 -83.13 -9.04 -38.57
N SER A 16 -83.54 -10.00 -37.76
CA SER A 16 -84.43 -9.84 -36.64
C SER A 16 -84.28 -8.47 -36.01
N ASN A 17 -85.44 -7.88 -35.71
CA ASN A 17 -85.70 -6.82 -34.77
C ASN A 17 -84.95 -7.07 -33.43
N ALA A 18 -83.63 -6.85 -33.42
CA ALA A 18 -82.78 -6.97 -32.26
C ALA A 18 -82.91 -5.66 -31.48
N ALA A 19 -83.75 -5.72 -30.46
CA ALA A 19 -83.83 -4.84 -29.30
C ALA A 19 -83.78 -3.32 -29.54
N THR A 20 -84.97 -2.70 -29.56
CA THR A 20 -85.19 -1.26 -29.33
C THR A 20 -84.83 -0.80 -27.90
N ASN A 21 -83.90 -1.49 -27.24
CA ASN A 21 -83.42 -1.25 -25.88
C ASN A 21 -81.92 -1.54 -25.71
N ASP A 22 -81.18 -1.78 -26.80
CA ASP A 22 -79.75 -1.99 -26.71
C ASP A 22 -79.07 -0.71 -26.24
N LYS A 23 -78.32 -0.87 -25.15
CA LYS A 23 -77.61 0.18 -24.44
C LYS A 23 -76.12 0.00 -24.67
N VAL A 24 -75.43 1.09 -24.99
CA VAL A 24 -73.98 1.12 -25.21
C VAL A 24 -73.36 2.05 -24.18
N THR A 25 -72.30 1.59 -23.52
CA THR A 25 -71.49 2.42 -22.63
C THR A 25 -70.53 3.28 -23.44
N ILE A 26 -70.48 4.57 -23.12
CA ILE A 26 -69.55 5.54 -23.71
C ILE A 26 -68.87 6.38 -22.62
N CYS A 27 -67.69 6.92 -22.92
CA CYS A 27 -67.09 8.01 -22.19
C CYS A 27 -67.55 9.31 -22.84
N HIS A 28 -68.43 10.02 -22.15
CA HIS A 28 -69.06 11.23 -22.65
C HIS A 28 -68.31 12.49 -22.20
N PHE A 29 -68.07 13.41 -23.13
CA PHE A 29 -67.41 14.70 -22.93
C PHE A 29 -68.43 15.84 -23.16
N PRO A 30 -68.97 16.43 -22.08
CA PRO A 30 -69.98 17.48 -22.22
C PRO A 30 -69.45 18.69 -23.02
N PRO A 31 -70.18 19.16 -24.05
CA PRO A 31 -69.84 20.38 -24.75
C PRO A 31 -69.72 21.57 -23.78
N GLY A 32 -68.56 22.23 -23.77
CA GLY A 32 -68.27 23.36 -22.88
C GLY A 32 -67.73 23.00 -21.49
N ASN A 33 -67.68 21.71 -21.13
CA ASN A 33 -66.98 21.23 -19.92
C ASN A 33 -66.35 19.83 -20.13
N PRO A 34 -65.35 19.71 -21.03
CA PRO A 34 -64.72 18.43 -21.33
C PRO A 34 -63.95 17.81 -20.15
N ALA A 35 -63.68 18.56 -19.08
CA ALA A 35 -63.04 18.06 -17.86
C ALA A 35 -63.98 17.25 -16.96
N ASN A 36 -65.31 17.40 -17.11
CA ASN A 36 -66.32 16.62 -16.39
C ASN A 36 -66.85 15.49 -17.27
N PHE A 37 -65.94 14.71 -17.85
CA PHE A 37 -66.28 13.54 -18.62
C PHE A 37 -66.86 12.45 -17.73
N GLN A 38 -67.82 11.68 -18.24
CA GLN A 38 -68.51 10.67 -17.44
C GLN A 38 -68.75 9.39 -18.24
N THR A 39 -68.61 8.26 -17.55
CA THR A 39 -69.08 6.99 -18.08
C THR A 39 -70.60 6.99 -18.04
N ILE A 40 -71.23 7.06 -19.20
CA ILE A 40 -72.69 7.02 -19.34
C ILE A 40 -73.12 5.88 -20.23
N THR A 41 -74.38 5.49 -20.13
CA THR A 41 -74.96 4.46 -20.98
C THR A 41 -76.07 5.10 -21.82
N ILE A 42 -75.89 5.08 -23.13
CA ILE A 42 -76.81 5.66 -24.10
C ILE A 42 -77.52 4.56 -24.90
N GLY A 43 -78.64 4.89 -25.55
CA GLY A 43 -79.23 3.98 -26.53
C GLY A 43 -78.30 3.81 -27.73
N ALA A 44 -78.19 2.60 -28.28
CA ALA A 44 -77.29 2.28 -29.40
C ALA A 44 -77.48 3.21 -30.62
N VAL A 45 -78.70 3.69 -30.86
CA VAL A 45 -79.04 4.65 -31.93
C VAL A 45 -78.38 6.03 -31.76
N ALA A 46 -78.02 6.40 -30.54
CA ALA A 46 -77.41 7.70 -30.23
C ALA A 46 -75.87 7.66 -30.34
N LEU A 47 -75.27 6.47 -30.45
CA LEU A 47 -73.81 6.30 -30.50
C LEU A 47 -73.15 7.10 -31.63
N PRO A 48 -73.64 7.10 -32.89
CA PRO A 48 -73.00 7.87 -33.97
C PRO A 48 -72.94 9.38 -33.69
N ALA A 49 -73.99 9.93 -33.05
CA ALA A 49 -74.02 11.35 -32.70
C ALA A 49 -73.04 11.69 -31.58
N HIS A 50 -72.86 10.79 -30.60
CA HIS A 50 -71.92 10.94 -29.50
C HIS A 50 -70.46 10.86 -29.99
N LEU A 51 -70.14 9.86 -30.80
CA LEU A 51 -68.80 9.72 -31.41
C LEU A 51 -68.44 10.93 -32.31
N ALA A 52 -69.42 11.55 -32.98
CA ALA A 52 -69.19 12.69 -33.87
C ALA A 52 -68.78 13.98 -33.15
N HIS A 53 -69.03 14.11 -31.84
CA HIS A 53 -68.63 15.30 -31.06
C HIS A 53 -67.56 15.01 -29.99
N GLY A 54 -66.85 13.89 -30.11
CA GLY A 54 -65.65 13.61 -29.31
C GLY A 54 -65.83 12.59 -28.19
N ASP A 55 -66.96 11.89 -28.11
CA ASP A 55 -67.13 10.78 -27.17
C ASP A 55 -66.45 9.51 -27.68
N PHE A 56 -66.10 8.61 -26.77
CA PHE A 56 -65.45 7.33 -27.09
C PHE A 56 -66.28 6.14 -26.60
N PRO A 57 -66.30 5.02 -27.34
CA PRO A 57 -67.02 3.82 -26.91
C PRO A 57 -66.30 3.15 -25.72
N GLY A 58 -67.08 2.63 -24.76
CA GLY A 58 -66.58 2.04 -23.52
C GLY A 58 -66.69 2.99 -22.33
N SER A 59 -66.35 2.51 -21.12
CA SER A 59 -66.25 3.40 -19.96
C SER A 59 -65.13 4.43 -20.16
N CYS A 60 -65.16 5.55 -19.45
CA CYS A 60 -63.99 6.41 -19.32
C CYS A 60 -62.88 5.59 -18.67
N ALA A 61 -61.98 5.07 -19.50
CA ALA A 61 -60.85 4.30 -19.04
C ALA A 61 -59.91 5.23 -18.26
N ASN A 62 -59.11 4.65 -17.38
CA ASN A 62 -57.95 5.32 -16.81
C ASN A 62 -56.85 5.48 -17.89
N ASP A 63 -57.25 5.91 -19.10
CA ASP A 63 -56.39 6.10 -20.25
C ASP A 63 -55.71 7.46 -20.15
N CYS A 64 -54.47 7.42 -19.72
CA CYS A 64 -53.65 8.59 -19.51
C CYS A 64 -53.37 9.39 -20.79
N LYS A 65 -53.54 8.81 -21.98
CA LYS A 65 -53.35 9.54 -23.25
C LYS A 65 -54.47 10.53 -23.52
N LEU A 66 -55.68 10.21 -23.07
CA LEU A 66 -56.86 11.04 -23.29
C LEU A 66 -56.93 12.19 -22.27
N PHE A 67 -56.36 12.01 -21.09
CA PHE A 67 -56.55 12.91 -19.95
C PHE A 67 -55.28 13.59 -19.43
N GLY A 68 -54.09 13.25 -19.93
CA GLY A 68 -52.82 13.98 -19.72
C GLY A 68 -52.26 14.04 -18.29
N SER A 69 -53.09 13.86 -17.25
CA SER A 69 -52.73 14.10 -15.84
C SER A 69 -53.28 13.04 -14.88
N VAL A 70 -53.68 11.86 -15.39
CA VAL A 70 -54.26 10.77 -14.57
C VAL A 70 -53.21 9.74 -14.13
N CYS A 71 -52.02 9.74 -14.74
CA CYS A 71 -50.94 8.84 -14.29
C CYS A 71 -50.13 9.36 -13.12
N ASP A 72 -50.23 10.64 -12.79
CA ASP A 72 -49.49 11.17 -11.63
C ASP A 72 -50.16 10.66 -10.35
N ASP A 73 -49.50 9.73 -9.65
CA ASP A 73 -49.98 9.19 -8.38
C ASP A 73 -49.52 10.03 -7.17
N GLY A 74 -48.83 11.13 -7.42
CA GLY A 74 -48.30 12.06 -6.43
C GLY A 74 -47.13 11.50 -5.63
N ASN A 75 -46.55 10.36 -6.02
CA ASN A 75 -45.39 9.78 -5.35
C ASN A 75 -44.10 10.35 -5.94
N PRO A 76 -43.35 11.17 -5.18
CA PRO A 76 -42.13 11.79 -5.71
C PRO A 76 -40.97 10.79 -5.90
N CYS A 77 -41.16 9.53 -5.48
CA CYS A 77 -40.18 8.44 -5.57
C CYS A 77 -40.40 7.49 -6.74
N ASN A 78 -41.26 7.81 -7.68
CA ASN A 78 -41.39 7.09 -8.95
C ASN A 78 -41.41 8.07 -10.13
N THR A 79 -41.41 7.52 -11.33
CA THR A 79 -41.66 8.27 -12.55
C THR A 79 -42.85 7.65 -13.25
N ASP A 80 -43.85 8.48 -13.48
CA ASP A 80 -45.11 8.07 -14.10
C ASP A 80 -44.99 8.16 -15.61
N THR A 81 -45.27 7.05 -16.27
CA THR A 81 -45.23 6.95 -17.73
C THR A 81 -46.58 6.46 -18.23
N CYS A 82 -47.11 7.19 -19.20
CA CYS A 82 -48.28 6.76 -19.94
C CYS A 82 -47.87 5.81 -21.07
N ASN A 83 -48.21 4.53 -20.94
CA ASN A 83 -47.84 3.51 -21.92
C ASN A 83 -48.58 3.69 -23.25
N PRO A 84 -48.06 3.12 -24.35
CA PRO A 84 -48.73 3.17 -25.65
C PRO A 84 -50.14 2.55 -25.70
N ASP A 85 -50.52 1.72 -24.74
CA ASP A 85 -51.86 1.12 -24.62
C ASP A 85 -52.83 1.93 -23.73
N GLY A 86 -52.38 3.10 -23.22
CA GLY A 86 -53.16 3.96 -22.34
C GLY A 86 -53.06 3.60 -20.86
N THR A 87 -52.30 2.56 -20.47
CA THR A 87 -52.10 2.22 -19.06
C THR A 87 -51.03 3.09 -18.39
N CYS A 88 -51.15 3.32 -17.08
CA CYS A 88 -50.12 3.99 -16.29
C CYS A 88 -49.09 2.99 -15.78
N ALA A 89 -47.81 3.33 -15.94
CA ALA A 89 -46.69 2.65 -15.31
C ALA A 89 -45.98 3.60 -14.34
N HIS A 90 -45.79 3.14 -13.11
CA HIS A 90 -45.09 3.87 -12.06
C HIS A 90 -43.74 3.19 -11.84
N THR A 91 -42.67 3.78 -12.37
CA THR A 91 -41.34 3.17 -12.27
C THR A 91 -40.62 3.73 -11.05
N PRO A 92 -40.30 2.93 -10.02
CA PRO A 92 -39.58 3.42 -8.85
C PRO A 92 -38.28 4.12 -9.25
N LYS A 93 -37.99 5.24 -8.60
CA LYS A 93 -36.74 5.96 -8.76
C LYS A 93 -35.60 5.09 -8.26
N ASN A 94 -34.58 4.89 -9.10
CA ASN A 94 -33.38 4.19 -8.68
C ASN A 94 -32.50 5.14 -7.85
N CYS A 95 -32.35 4.84 -6.57
CA CYS A 95 -31.47 5.56 -5.65
C CYS A 95 -30.19 4.80 -5.29
N ASP A 96 -29.98 3.62 -5.90
CA ASP A 96 -28.77 2.82 -5.73
C ASP A 96 -27.53 3.63 -6.13
N ASP A 97 -26.64 3.86 -5.16
CA ASP A 97 -25.37 4.57 -5.37
C ASP A 97 -24.21 3.60 -5.65
N GLY A 98 -24.48 2.29 -5.69
CA GLY A 98 -23.51 1.23 -5.89
C GLY A 98 -22.66 0.94 -4.65
N ASN A 99 -22.91 1.58 -3.52
CA ASN A 99 -22.13 1.41 -2.30
C ASN A 99 -22.80 0.40 -1.36
N VAL A 100 -22.18 -0.76 -1.17
CA VAL A 100 -22.70 -1.80 -0.25
C VAL A 100 -22.79 -1.33 1.21
N CYS A 101 -22.04 -0.29 1.57
CA CYS A 101 -22.02 0.31 2.91
C CYS A 101 -23.11 1.37 3.13
N THR A 102 -24.03 1.57 2.19
CA THR A 102 -25.19 2.45 2.34
C THR A 102 -26.51 1.67 2.24
N THR A 103 -27.56 2.23 2.84
CA THR A 103 -28.94 1.87 2.59
C THR A 103 -29.54 2.94 1.70
N ASP A 104 -29.91 2.55 0.49
CA ASP A 104 -30.46 3.48 -0.47
C ASP A 104 -31.97 3.52 -0.36
N SER A 105 -32.48 4.74 -0.27
CA SER A 105 -33.91 4.99 -0.15
C SER A 105 -34.26 6.28 -0.85
N CYS A 106 -35.53 6.39 -1.24
CA CYS A 106 -36.07 7.66 -1.67
C CYS A 106 -36.92 8.26 -0.55
N ASP A 107 -36.69 9.53 -0.25
CA ASP A 107 -37.50 10.29 0.70
C ASP A 107 -38.93 10.46 0.14
N PRO A 108 -39.96 9.86 0.78
CA PRO A 108 -41.32 9.86 0.27
C PRO A 108 -41.98 11.26 0.25
N VAL A 109 -41.38 12.26 0.91
CA VAL A 109 -41.89 13.63 0.94
C VAL A 109 -41.25 14.47 -0.16
N THR A 110 -39.93 14.36 -0.33
CA THR A 110 -39.17 15.23 -1.23
C THR A 110 -38.82 14.60 -2.57
N GLY A 111 -38.89 13.27 -2.68
CA GLY A 111 -38.40 12.51 -3.84
C GLY A 111 -36.87 12.46 -3.95
N ALA A 112 -36.15 13.00 -2.97
CA ALA A 112 -34.69 12.98 -2.98
C ALA A 112 -34.16 11.58 -2.66
N CYS A 113 -33.05 11.19 -3.29
CA CYS A 113 -32.36 9.97 -2.89
C CYS A 113 -31.57 10.22 -1.61
N VAL A 114 -31.63 9.25 -0.70
CA VAL A 114 -30.98 9.25 0.61
C VAL A 114 -30.21 7.95 0.76
N ASN A 115 -28.89 8.07 0.90
CA ASN A 115 -27.95 6.96 1.08
C ASN A 115 -27.47 6.98 2.54
N THR A 116 -28.03 6.10 3.37
CA THR A 116 -27.75 6.09 4.82
C THR A 116 -26.63 5.12 5.16
N PRO A 117 -25.52 5.56 5.80
CA PRO A 117 -24.43 4.66 6.21
C PRO A 117 -24.88 3.44 7.02
N LYS A 118 -24.34 2.27 6.67
CA LYS A 118 -24.43 1.02 7.43
C LYS A 118 -23.08 0.72 8.09
N THR A 119 -23.11 0.27 9.34
CA THR A 119 -21.89 -0.07 10.10
C THR A 119 -21.72 -1.57 10.29
N GLY A 120 -20.47 -2.04 10.31
CA GLY A 120 -20.11 -3.38 10.75
C GLY A 120 -20.40 -4.52 9.77
N LEU A 121 -20.79 -4.21 8.52
CA LEU A 121 -20.87 -5.20 7.46
C LEU A 121 -19.47 -5.62 7.03
N THR A 122 -19.23 -6.92 6.86
CA THR A 122 -17.91 -7.52 6.58
C THR A 122 -17.73 -8.01 5.13
N TYR A 123 -18.65 -7.69 4.23
CA TYR A 123 -18.63 -8.15 2.83
C TYR A 123 -18.36 -7.00 1.84
N CYS A 124 -17.88 -5.86 2.33
CA CYS A 124 -17.37 -4.81 1.47
C CYS A 124 -15.88 -5.08 1.14
N ASP A 125 -15.38 -4.44 0.09
CA ASP A 125 -13.98 -4.49 -0.33
C ASP A 125 -13.52 -3.03 -0.50
N ASP A 126 -12.47 -2.63 0.21
CA ASP A 126 -11.91 -1.27 0.11
C ASP A 126 -10.88 -1.11 -1.02
N GLY A 127 -10.65 -2.18 -1.78
CA GLY A 127 -9.75 -2.25 -2.92
C GLY A 127 -8.27 -2.33 -2.53
N ASN A 128 -7.95 -2.53 -1.25
CA ASN A 128 -6.60 -2.66 -0.76
C ASN A 128 -6.33 -4.09 -0.27
N ASP A 129 -5.56 -4.85 -1.05
CA ASP A 129 -5.18 -6.23 -0.74
C ASP A 129 -4.43 -6.40 0.60
N CYS A 130 -3.89 -5.30 1.14
CA CYS A 130 -3.17 -5.26 2.40
C CYS A 130 -3.99 -4.83 3.61
N THR A 131 -5.30 -4.83 3.46
CA THR A 131 -6.24 -4.63 4.56
C THR A 131 -7.21 -5.81 4.64
N SER A 132 -7.45 -6.31 5.86
CA SER A 132 -8.43 -7.36 6.14
C SER A 132 -8.67 -7.52 7.65
N PRO A 133 -9.90 -7.81 8.11
CA PRO A 133 -11.13 -7.82 7.33
C PRO A 133 -11.59 -6.40 6.99
N ASP A 134 -12.33 -6.29 5.88
CA ASP A 134 -12.92 -5.05 5.40
C ASP A 134 -14.29 -4.86 6.04
N THR A 135 -14.52 -3.66 6.58
CA THR A 135 -15.76 -3.34 7.29
C THR A 135 -16.31 -1.98 6.92
N CYS A 136 -17.63 -1.90 6.82
CA CYS A 136 -18.30 -0.62 6.62
C CYS A 136 -18.22 0.25 7.88
N THR A 137 -17.72 1.48 7.73
CA THR A 137 -17.55 2.46 8.80
C THR A 137 -18.85 3.24 9.07
N SER A 138 -18.87 4.05 10.12
CA SER A 138 -20.01 4.94 10.44
C SER A 138 -20.27 6.03 9.40
N THR A 139 -19.31 6.28 8.51
CA THR A 139 -19.46 7.22 7.40
C THR A 139 -19.93 6.54 6.11
N GLY A 140 -20.17 5.23 6.12
CA GLY A 140 -20.64 4.49 4.95
C GLY A 140 -19.54 4.22 3.94
N THR A 141 -18.28 4.24 4.37
CA THR A 141 -17.13 3.85 3.54
C THR A 141 -16.69 2.44 3.90
N CYS A 142 -16.21 1.68 2.93
CA CYS A 142 -15.50 0.44 3.24
C CYS A 142 -14.08 0.76 3.69
N HIS A 143 -13.63 0.12 4.77
CA HIS A 143 -12.26 0.24 5.24
C HIS A 143 -11.83 -1.08 5.88
N GLY A 144 -10.66 -1.57 5.51
CA GLY A 144 -10.07 -2.74 6.12
C GLY A 144 -9.02 -2.43 7.18
N THR A 145 -8.73 -3.44 7.98
CA THR A 145 -7.69 -3.37 9.01
C THR A 145 -6.32 -3.70 8.41
N PRO A 146 -5.27 -2.88 8.61
CA PRO A 146 -3.95 -3.17 8.04
C PRO A 146 -3.41 -4.55 8.43
N ILE A 147 -2.94 -5.31 7.43
CA ILE A 147 -2.25 -6.59 7.64
C ILE A 147 -0.77 -6.32 7.89
N THR A 148 -0.27 -6.69 9.06
CA THR A 148 1.15 -6.50 9.42
C THR A 148 2.08 -7.18 8.41
N GLY A 149 3.03 -6.40 7.86
CA GLY A 149 4.03 -6.88 6.91
C GLY A 149 3.53 -6.99 5.46
N CYS A 150 2.25 -6.64 5.21
CA CYS A 150 1.72 -6.53 3.86
C CYS A 150 2.08 -5.17 3.24
N CYS A 151 2.27 -5.16 1.92
CA CYS A 151 2.54 -3.96 1.16
C CYS A 151 1.85 -3.97 -0.21
N ASN A 152 1.53 -2.79 -0.73
CA ASN A 152 1.15 -2.62 -2.14
C ASN A 152 2.29 -1.99 -2.94
N THR A 153 3.14 -1.24 -2.26
CA THR A 153 4.29 -0.55 -2.83
C THR A 153 5.51 -0.68 -1.91
N ASN A 154 6.70 -0.43 -2.45
CA ASN A 154 7.93 -0.37 -1.65
C ASN A 154 7.86 0.65 -0.51
N GLY A 155 7.11 1.75 -0.68
CA GLY A 155 6.96 2.78 0.34
C GLY A 155 6.25 2.31 1.61
N ASP A 156 5.47 1.22 1.53
CA ASP A 156 4.78 0.64 2.68
C ASP A 156 5.72 -0.17 3.58
N CYS A 157 6.91 -0.51 3.09
CA CYS A 157 7.87 -1.39 3.78
C CYS A 157 8.93 -0.66 4.62
N GLY A 158 8.79 0.66 4.75
CA GLY A 158 9.71 1.48 5.53
C GLY A 158 9.84 0.99 6.97
N ASP A 159 11.01 0.49 7.33
CA ASP A 159 11.36 0.10 8.71
C ASP A 159 12.11 1.21 9.48
N GLY A 160 12.31 2.36 8.83
CA GLY A 160 13.05 3.49 9.38
C GLY A 160 14.56 3.30 9.38
N ASN A 161 15.07 2.24 8.76
CA ASN A 161 16.49 2.00 8.59
C ASN A 161 16.92 2.34 7.15
N LEU A 162 17.67 3.43 6.98
CA LEU A 162 18.16 3.82 5.66
C LEU A 162 19.28 2.91 5.11
N CYS A 163 19.71 1.92 5.91
CA CYS A 163 20.63 0.87 5.52
C CYS A 163 19.95 -0.43 5.10
N THR A 164 18.64 -0.41 4.89
CA THR A 164 17.89 -1.46 4.21
C THR A 164 17.23 -0.86 2.98
N SER A 165 16.96 -1.69 1.98
CA SER A 165 16.09 -1.30 0.87
C SER A 165 14.69 -1.78 1.17
N ASP A 166 13.71 -0.89 1.18
CA ASP A 166 12.31 -1.26 1.40
C ASP A 166 11.74 -1.89 0.12
N VAL A 167 11.61 -3.22 0.09
CA VAL A 167 11.18 -3.96 -1.10
C VAL A 167 9.89 -4.71 -0.84
N CYS A 168 8.84 -4.31 -1.55
CA CYS A 168 7.59 -5.05 -1.59
C CYS A 168 7.68 -6.14 -2.67
N THR A 169 7.51 -7.40 -2.29
CA THR A 169 7.46 -8.53 -3.25
C THR A 169 6.28 -9.42 -2.90
N ASN A 170 5.36 -9.61 -3.86
CA ASN A 170 4.14 -10.41 -3.68
C ASN A 170 3.39 -10.04 -2.38
N HIS A 171 3.14 -8.73 -2.18
CA HIS A 171 2.49 -8.19 -0.99
C HIS A 171 3.18 -8.53 0.35
N THR A 172 4.47 -8.80 0.33
CA THR A 172 5.27 -9.05 1.53
C THR A 172 6.47 -8.10 1.56
N CYS A 173 6.66 -7.43 2.69
CA CYS A 173 7.83 -6.59 2.89
C CYS A 173 9.11 -7.39 3.12
N ASN A 174 10.14 -7.05 2.35
CA ASN A 174 11.49 -7.54 2.48
C ASN A 174 12.43 -6.35 2.56
N ASN A 175 13.29 -6.32 3.58
CA ASN A 175 14.20 -5.21 3.83
C ASN A 175 15.65 -5.68 3.74
N PRO A 176 16.14 -6.08 2.55
CA PRO A 176 17.52 -6.52 2.39
C PRO A 176 18.49 -5.39 2.77
N PRO A 177 19.65 -5.70 3.38
CA PRO A 177 20.66 -4.71 3.71
C PRO A 177 21.13 -3.95 2.47
N ALA A 178 21.21 -2.63 2.58
CA ALA A 178 21.89 -1.78 1.62
C ALA A 178 23.38 -2.15 1.56
N THR A 179 23.95 -2.08 0.36
CA THR A 179 25.34 -2.47 0.14
C THR A 179 26.25 -1.25 0.28
N CYS A 180 27.01 -1.18 1.36
CA CYS A 180 28.18 -0.30 1.43
C CYS A 180 29.39 -1.06 0.90
N THR A 181 30.11 -0.44 -0.05
CA THR A 181 31.30 -1.04 -0.66
C THR A 181 32.55 -0.45 -0.03
N ALA A 182 33.40 -1.33 0.51
CA ALA A 182 34.73 -0.93 0.95
C ALA A 182 35.67 -0.74 -0.26
N PRO A 183 36.53 0.29 -0.27
CA PRO A 183 37.49 0.52 -1.34
C PRO A 183 38.57 -0.58 -1.44
N ASP A 184 38.85 -1.27 -0.33
CA ASP A 184 39.82 -2.37 -0.25
C ASP A 184 39.47 -3.33 0.90
N LEU A 185 40.19 -4.45 0.99
CA LEU A 185 39.99 -5.48 2.02
C LEU A 185 40.46 -5.06 3.43
N CYS A 186 41.11 -3.90 3.55
CA CYS A 186 41.61 -3.32 4.80
C CYS A 186 40.77 -2.12 5.24
N THR A 187 39.60 -1.96 4.64
CA THR A 187 38.62 -0.95 4.97
C THR A 187 37.31 -1.65 5.28
N GLU A 188 36.71 -1.31 6.42
CA GLU A 188 35.40 -1.76 6.80
C GLU A 188 34.39 -0.69 6.40
N ALA A 189 33.41 -1.08 5.59
CA ALA A 189 32.32 -0.22 5.17
C ALA A 189 31.10 -0.51 6.04
N THR A 190 30.67 0.48 6.80
CA THR A 190 29.47 0.42 7.63
C THR A 190 28.46 1.45 7.15
N CYS A 191 27.18 1.13 7.30
CA CYS A 191 26.10 2.03 6.96
C CYS A 191 25.51 2.64 8.24
N ASN A 192 25.27 3.95 8.25
CA ASN A 192 24.57 4.62 9.34
C ASN A 192 23.04 4.50 9.15
N PRO A 193 22.31 3.80 10.03
CA PRO A 193 20.88 3.51 9.86
C PRO A 193 19.99 4.76 9.88
N LEU A 194 20.48 5.88 10.43
CA LEU A 194 19.69 7.11 10.57
C LEU A 194 19.71 8.01 9.34
N ASP A 195 20.79 7.99 8.56
CA ASP A 195 20.98 8.89 7.40
C ASP A 195 21.36 8.15 6.10
N GLY A 196 21.58 6.83 6.16
CA GLY A 196 21.94 5.99 5.02
C GLY A 196 23.37 6.22 4.52
N THR A 197 24.18 7.00 5.26
CA THR A 197 25.55 7.29 4.83
C THR A 197 26.46 6.09 5.04
N CYS A 198 27.25 5.75 4.01
CA CYS A 198 28.31 4.76 4.13
C CYS A 198 29.56 5.41 4.71
N VAL A 199 30.03 4.86 5.84
CA VAL A 199 31.27 5.24 6.50
C VAL A 199 32.30 4.16 6.26
N ASN A 200 33.48 4.58 5.82
CA ASN A 200 34.62 3.70 5.61
C ASN A 200 35.65 3.95 6.72
N ALA A 201 35.93 2.91 7.52
CA ALA A 201 36.94 2.95 8.56
C ALA A 201 38.07 1.97 8.23
N ARG A 202 39.31 2.33 8.57
CA ARG A 202 40.43 1.39 8.42
C ARG A 202 40.23 0.22 9.37
N LYS A 203 40.36 -1.00 8.83
CA LYS A 203 40.35 -2.23 9.62
C LYS A 203 41.46 -2.15 10.66
N SER A 204 41.08 -2.30 11.93
CA SER A 204 42.07 -2.36 13.01
C SER A 204 42.75 -3.72 13.01
N CYS A 205 44.08 -3.70 12.99
CA CYS A 205 44.91 -4.89 13.17
C CYS A 205 45.72 -4.83 14.45
N ASP A 206 45.32 -4.01 15.43
CA ASP A 206 46.01 -3.93 16.73
C ASP A 206 45.84 -5.24 17.52
N ASP A 207 46.90 -6.01 17.72
CA ASP A 207 46.89 -7.22 18.57
C ASP A 207 47.17 -6.94 20.05
N ARG A 208 47.31 -5.66 20.41
CA ARG A 208 47.69 -5.14 21.72
C ARG A 208 49.09 -5.53 22.16
N ASN A 209 49.93 -5.99 21.24
CA ASN A 209 51.35 -6.17 21.47
C ASN A 209 52.11 -4.95 20.95
N ALA A 210 52.61 -4.13 21.87
CA ALA A 210 53.39 -2.95 21.48
C ALA A 210 54.73 -3.28 20.79
N CYS A 211 55.14 -4.55 20.80
CA CYS A 211 56.37 -5.05 20.19
C CYS A 211 56.16 -5.57 18.75
N THR A 212 54.97 -5.38 18.18
CA THR A 212 54.69 -5.72 16.79
C THR A 212 54.28 -4.47 16.01
N THR A 213 54.77 -4.40 14.77
CA THR A 213 54.18 -3.54 13.75
C THR A 213 52.97 -4.25 13.15
N ASP A 214 51.82 -3.68 13.42
CA ASP A 214 50.51 -4.23 13.09
C ASP A 214 49.98 -3.62 11.79
N THR A 215 49.91 -4.43 10.74
CA THR A 215 49.50 -3.97 9.40
C THR A 215 48.40 -4.84 8.83
N CYS A 216 47.60 -4.26 7.94
CA CYS A 216 46.62 -5.01 7.16
C CYS A 216 47.15 -5.24 5.75
N ASN A 217 47.14 -6.50 5.30
CA ASN A 217 47.56 -6.87 3.95
C ASN A 217 46.45 -6.56 2.94
N LEU A 218 46.70 -5.60 2.05
CA LEU A 218 45.73 -5.14 1.04
C LEU A 218 45.29 -6.24 0.05
N ALA A 219 46.07 -7.29 -0.15
CA ALA A 219 45.76 -8.34 -1.13
C ALA A 219 44.72 -9.35 -0.60
N ASN A 220 44.62 -9.54 0.72
CA ASN A 220 43.75 -10.55 1.32
C ASN A 220 43.01 -10.08 2.58
N GLY A 221 43.22 -8.85 3.04
CA GLY A 221 42.60 -8.28 4.25
C GLY A 221 43.07 -8.91 5.57
N ALA A 222 44.11 -9.74 5.55
CA ALA A 222 44.63 -10.38 6.75
C ALA A 222 45.51 -9.42 7.55
N CYS A 223 45.39 -9.48 8.88
CA CYS A 223 46.32 -8.79 9.75
C CYS A 223 47.68 -9.49 9.76
N VAL A 224 48.73 -8.69 9.64
CA VAL A 224 50.13 -9.12 9.65
C VAL A 224 50.82 -8.38 10.79
N PHE A 225 51.25 -9.14 11.77
CA PHE A 225 51.94 -8.66 12.96
C PHE A 225 53.43 -8.99 12.80
N THR A 226 54.24 -7.96 12.57
CA THR A 226 55.68 -8.13 12.33
C THR A 226 56.42 -7.80 13.62
N PRO A 227 57.20 -8.72 14.22
CA PRO A 227 57.96 -8.42 15.42
C PRO A 227 58.98 -7.29 15.19
N ASP A 228 58.94 -6.28 16.05
CA ASP A 228 59.92 -5.16 16.09
C ASP A 228 61.00 -5.40 17.16
N ASP A 229 61.15 -6.66 17.56
CA ASP A 229 62.14 -7.13 18.52
C ASP A 229 63.58 -6.94 18.01
N ILE A 230 64.42 -6.30 18.82
CA ILE A 230 65.86 -6.25 18.59
C ILE A 230 66.50 -7.40 19.37
N ARG A 231 66.93 -8.43 18.63
CA ARG A 231 67.57 -9.63 19.20
C ARG A 231 69.07 -9.66 18.95
N GLY A 232 69.82 -10.02 19.98
CA GLY A 232 71.26 -10.24 19.85
C GLY A 232 72.01 -10.16 21.16
N ALA A 233 73.33 -10.27 21.08
CA ALA A 233 74.21 -10.11 22.23
C ALA A 233 74.37 -8.63 22.59
N ILE A 234 74.38 -8.34 23.90
CA ILE A 234 74.76 -7.03 24.41
C ILE A 234 76.25 -6.80 24.11
N THR A 235 76.57 -5.74 23.36
CA THR A 235 77.93 -5.32 23.01
C THR A 235 78.44 -4.19 23.91
N GLY A 236 77.53 -3.49 24.60
CA GLY A 236 77.86 -2.43 25.55
C GLY A 236 76.69 -2.06 26.45
N ILE A 237 76.97 -1.59 27.65
CA ILE A 237 75.97 -1.12 28.63
C ILE A 237 76.36 0.28 29.09
N GLY A 238 75.47 1.24 28.86
CA GLY A 238 75.59 2.61 29.35
C GLY A 238 74.79 2.83 30.63
N SER A 239 74.76 4.07 31.13
CA SER A 239 73.97 4.43 32.31
C SER A 239 72.45 4.43 32.07
N ASP A 240 72.03 4.58 30.82
CA ASP A 240 70.64 4.77 30.40
C ASP A 240 70.23 3.93 29.18
N ALA A 241 71.12 3.07 28.67
CA ALA A 241 70.91 2.35 27.42
C ALA A 241 71.73 1.06 27.36
N LEU A 242 71.26 0.12 26.55
CA LEU A 242 72.04 -1.06 26.15
C LEU A 242 72.33 -1.00 24.65
N ILE A 243 73.48 -1.54 24.26
CA ILE A 243 73.87 -1.66 22.86
C ILE A 243 73.74 -3.13 22.49
N VAL A 244 72.82 -3.44 21.58
CA VAL A 244 72.57 -4.79 21.08
C VAL A 244 73.06 -4.83 19.63
N GLY A 245 74.16 -5.55 19.38
CA GLY A 245 74.87 -5.46 18.11
C GLY A 245 75.34 -4.01 17.83
N PRO A 246 74.96 -3.38 16.71
CA PRO A 246 75.26 -1.98 16.41
C PRO A 246 74.23 -0.99 16.97
N THR A 247 73.11 -1.46 17.51
CA THR A 247 71.96 -0.61 17.84
C THR A 247 72.00 -0.18 19.29
N ARG A 248 72.03 1.14 19.54
CA ARG A 248 71.83 1.70 20.89
C ARG A 248 70.33 1.75 21.18
N VAL A 249 69.89 1.05 22.22
CA VAL A 249 68.50 1.07 22.70
C VAL A 249 68.44 1.76 24.07
N PRO A 250 67.96 3.02 24.12
CA PRO A 250 67.67 3.70 25.38
C PRO A 250 66.67 2.94 26.23
N THR A 251 66.85 3.01 27.55
CA THR A 251 65.96 2.47 28.57
C THR A 251 65.42 3.62 29.42
N THR A 252 64.28 3.40 30.06
CA THR A 252 63.63 4.38 30.93
C THR A 252 63.19 3.72 32.23
N ASN A 253 62.64 4.52 33.15
CA ASN A 253 62.03 3.99 34.37
C ASN A 253 60.82 3.08 34.10
N ASN A 254 60.26 3.11 32.88
CA ASN A 254 59.14 2.27 32.48
C ASN A 254 59.59 1.01 31.72
N THR A 255 60.90 0.86 31.44
CA THR A 255 61.42 -0.35 30.79
C THR A 255 61.28 -1.53 31.74
N VAL A 256 60.64 -2.59 31.25
CA VAL A 256 60.44 -3.83 32.01
C VAL A 256 61.62 -4.76 31.75
N TYR A 257 62.27 -5.21 32.82
CA TYR A 257 63.38 -6.18 32.72
C TYR A 257 62.89 -7.57 33.12
N GLY A 258 63.37 -8.60 32.43
CA GLY A 258 63.00 -9.97 32.74
C GLY A 258 63.86 -11.00 31.99
N GLY A 259 63.47 -12.26 32.07
CA GLY A 259 64.19 -13.38 31.43
C GLY A 259 65.09 -14.15 32.38
N ASP A 260 66.07 -14.87 31.82
CA ASP A 260 66.90 -15.81 32.57
C ASP A 260 67.70 -15.14 33.70
N GLY A 261 67.73 -15.78 34.87
CA GLY A 261 68.31 -15.21 36.08
C GLY A 261 67.51 -14.06 36.70
N ASN A 262 66.29 -13.79 36.24
CA ASN A 262 65.35 -12.78 36.78
C ASN A 262 65.96 -11.37 36.94
N PRO A 263 66.50 -10.76 35.86
CA PRO A 263 66.99 -9.39 35.94
C PRO A 263 65.82 -8.44 36.24
N VAL A 264 66.03 -7.48 37.14
CA VAL A 264 65.03 -6.48 37.53
C VAL A 264 65.44 -5.07 37.14
N SER A 265 66.68 -4.90 36.68
CA SER A 265 67.25 -3.61 36.29
C SER A 265 68.34 -3.77 35.22
N LEU A 266 68.73 -2.66 34.59
CA LEU A 266 69.82 -2.61 33.63
C LEU A 266 71.15 -3.13 34.20
N ALA A 267 71.38 -2.95 35.50
CA ALA A 267 72.62 -3.37 36.17
C ALA A 267 72.77 -4.90 36.28
N ASP A 268 71.67 -5.64 36.10
CA ASP A 268 71.68 -7.09 36.19
C ASP A 268 72.23 -7.73 34.91
N PHE A 269 72.28 -6.99 33.80
CA PHE A 269 72.76 -7.44 32.49
C PHE A 269 74.28 -7.29 32.33
N ARG A 270 74.86 -8.09 31.43
CA ARG A 270 76.30 -8.08 31.13
C ARG A 270 76.54 -8.07 29.63
N VAL A 271 77.67 -7.48 29.22
CA VAL A 271 78.17 -7.61 27.85
C VAL A 271 78.37 -9.09 27.55
N GLY A 272 77.81 -9.54 26.42
CA GLY A 272 77.76 -10.94 26.01
C GLY A 272 76.43 -11.65 26.30
N ASP A 273 75.56 -11.09 27.15
CA ASP A 273 74.21 -11.66 27.35
C ASP A 273 73.41 -11.56 26.05
N ASN A 274 72.76 -12.65 25.65
CA ASN A 274 71.76 -12.60 24.59
C ASN A 274 70.47 -12.02 25.13
N VAL A 275 69.91 -11.04 24.42
CA VAL A 275 68.66 -10.38 24.81
C VAL A 275 67.67 -10.31 23.65
N ASP A 276 66.41 -10.24 24.03
CA ASP A 276 65.28 -9.88 23.18
C ASP A 276 64.73 -8.55 23.70
N VAL A 277 64.83 -7.50 22.89
CA VAL A 277 64.46 -6.15 23.28
C VAL A 277 63.24 -5.71 22.47
N CYS A 278 62.12 -5.57 23.16
CA CYS A 278 60.95 -4.91 22.59
C CYS A 278 61.22 -3.42 22.50
N ALA A 279 61.39 -2.91 21.29
CA ALA A 279 61.71 -1.52 21.02
C ALA A 279 60.46 -0.76 20.53
N LEU A 280 60.04 0.25 21.28
CA LEU A 280 58.97 1.15 20.87
C LEU A 280 59.53 2.27 20.01
N HIS A 281 59.03 2.38 18.79
CA HIS A 281 59.32 3.49 17.89
C HIS A 281 58.58 4.76 18.34
N GLN A 282 59.32 5.87 18.44
CA GLN A 282 58.80 7.19 18.77
C GLN A 282 58.48 7.98 17.49
N LEU A 283 57.67 9.04 17.63
CA LEU A 283 57.27 9.90 16.50
C LEU A 283 58.45 10.58 15.79
N ASP A 284 59.57 10.79 16.48
CA ASP A 284 60.79 11.39 15.92
C ASP A 284 61.72 10.36 15.25
N GLY A 285 61.30 9.09 15.17
CA GLY A 285 62.07 7.99 14.60
C GLY A 285 63.10 7.39 15.57
N SER A 286 63.21 7.89 16.80
CA SER A 286 63.99 7.24 17.85
C SER A 286 63.30 5.98 18.37
N ILE A 287 64.05 5.14 19.09
CA ILE A 287 63.53 3.92 19.74
C ILE A 287 63.76 3.99 21.25
N VAL A 288 62.93 3.30 22.01
CA VAL A 288 63.09 3.10 23.46
C VAL A 288 62.68 1.69 23.84
N ALA A 289 63.40 1.05 24.74
CA ALA A 289 63.06 -0.28 25.21
C ALA A 289 61.77 -0.24 26.06
N ALA A 290 60.71 -0.90 25.58
CA ALA A 290 59.57 -1.25 26.42
C ALA A 290 59.94 -2.38 27.37
N SER A 291 60.65 -3.39 26.87
CA SER A 291 61.16 -4.48 27.69
C SER A 291 62.50 -5.00 27.19
N VAL A 292 63.25 -5.59 28.11
CA VAL A 292 64.52 -6.27 27.84
C VAL A 292 64.47 -7.63 28.51
N THR A 293 64.45 -8.68 27.71
CA THR A 293 64.40 -10.06 28.18
C THR A 293 65.73 -10.74 27.96
N ARG A 294 66.41 -11.18 29.04
CA ARG A 294 67.59 -12.05 28.90
C ARG A 294 67.14 -13.41 28.35
N LEU A 295 67.73 -13.80 27.23
CA LEU A 295 67.55 -15.10 26.63
C LEU A 295 68.51 -16.11 27.29
N PRO A 296 68.09 -17.38 27.43
CA PRO A 296 68.97 -18.43 27.94
C PRO A 296 70.22 -18.58 27.05
N PRO A 297 71.35 -19.07 27.60
CA PRO A 297 72.55 -19.32 26.82
C PRO A 297 72.23 -20.25 25.64
N ALA A 298 72.70 -19.89 24.44
CA ALA A 298 72.62 -20.80 23.30
C ALA A 298 73.45 -22.06 23.64
N GLY A 299 72.77 -23.18 23.84
CA GLY A 299 73.42 -24.49 24.02
C GLY A 299 74.08 -24.99 22.74
#